data_AF-A0A4U8UMR2-F1
#
_entry.id   AF-A0A4U8UMR2-F1
#
_cell.length_a   1.000
_cell.length_b   1.000
_cell.length_c   1.000
_cell.angle_alpha   90.00
_cell.angle_beta   90.00
_cell.angle_gamma   90.00
#
_symmetry.space_group_name_H-M   'P 1'
#
loop_
_entity.id
_entity.type
_entity.pdbx_description
1 polymer ?
#
loop_
_entity_poly.entity_id
_entity_poly.type
_entity_poly.pdbx_seq_one_letter_code
_entity_poly.pdbx_strand_id
1 'polypeptide(L)'
;MSVRIRLTAIGFTEQDLSPRFIPQIPMTLLNSVFVSRTDGTARTPGEEVSLMGNKEFTFGSVASVQFDYQFVPGQGGYLHVLTAIEPKNMPSALFLVYNVPSQGNQMLDLSYPNRQLAVVVGNETIPSSESYRVQYVVMAYRTENVIQNPMAELLDSKGDISALLTNSTCGRELGPPIAGSVLWVTARSTIFPIKPELPTPSPWKAAPQHTSAVTFTVISVAIYLVQM
;
A
#
# COMPACT_ATOMS: atom_id res chain seq x y z
N MET A 1 29.78 -12.33 -2.68
CA MET A 1 30.17 -10.94 -2.95
C MET A 1 28.92 -10.11 -2.78
N SER A 2 28.77 -9.39 -1.66
CA SER A 2 27.55 -8.64 -1.34
C SER A 2 27.80 -7.18 -1.65
N VAL A 3 27.09 -6.63 -2.62
CA VAL A 3 27.13 -5.20 -2.95
C VAL A 3 26.30 -4.49 -1.89
N ARG A 4 26.97 -3.83 -0.93
CA ARG A 4 26.34 -2.84 -0.07
C ARG A 4 26.34 -1.52 -0.82
N ILE A 5 25.23 -1.16 -1.43
CA ILE A 5 24.96 0.24 -1.68
C ILE A 5 24.25 0.73 -0.42
N ARG A 6 24.83 1.75 0.21
CA ARG A 6 24.12 2.55 1.21
C ARG A 6 23.28 3.49 0.36
N LEU A 7 21.96 3.30 0.35
CA LEU A 7 21.08 4.44 0.11
C LEU A 7 21.49 5.50 1.14
N THR A 8 21.43 6.77 0.78
CA THR A 8 21.69 7.91 1.67
C THR A 8 20.37 8.67 1.85
N ALA A 9 20.20 9.49 2.89
CA ALA A 9 19.02 10.37 3.03
C ALA A 9 18.77 11.20 1.74
N ILE A 10 19.85 11.45 0.98
CA ILE A 10 19.86 12.01 -0.38
C ILE A 10 18.88 11.30 -1.34
N GLY A 11 18.67 9.98 -1.23
CA GLY A 11 17.77 9.23 -2.12
C GLY A 11 16.30 9.65 -2.02
N PHE A 12 15.87 10.23 -0.89
CA PHE A 12 14.55 10.83 -0.76
C PHE A 12 14.44 12.17 -1.51
N THR A 13 15.54 12.90 -1.62
CA THR A 13 15.61 14.19 -2.33
C THR A 13 15.86 13.97 -3.83
N GLU A 14 16.81 13.12 -4.22
CA GLU A 14 17.14 12.80 -5.62
C GLU A 14 15.99 12.14 -6.37
N GLN A 15 15.12 11.42 -5.67
CA GLN A 15 13.93 10.80 -6.26
C GLN A 15 12.69 11.71 -6.19
N ASP A 16 12.84 12.99 -5.81
CA ASP A 16 11.77 13.98 -5.61
C ASP A 16 10.64 13.48 -4.70
N LEU A 17 10.96 12.62 -3.72
CA LEU A 17 10.00 12.13 -2.74
C LEU A 17 9.74 13.18 -1.66
N SER A 18 10.80 13.83 -1.18
CA SER A 18 10.73 14.92 -0.21
C SER A 18 11.02 16.28 -0.87
N PRO A 19 10.32 17.37 -0.50
CA PRO A 19 9.28 17.46 0.52
C PRO A 19 7.86 17.13 0.01
N ARG A 20 7.70 16.88 -1.29
CA ARG A 20 6.38 16.87 -1.94
C ARG A 20 5.44 15.77 -1.45
N PHE A 21 5.95 14.55 -1.32
CA PHE A 21 5.16 13.39 -0.88
C PHE A 21 5.50 13.00 0.56
N ILE A 22 6.75 13.27 0.95
CA ILE A 22 7.27 12.99 2.28
C ILE A 22 7.77 14.31 2.88
N PRO A 23 7.00 14.92 3.79
CA PRO A 23 7.30 16.26 4.30
C PRO A 23 8.64 16.37 5.02
N GLN A 24 9.11 15.27 5.64
CA GLN A 24 10.35 15.24 6.42
C GLN A 24 11.15 13.98 6.10
N ILE A 25 12.44 14.14 5.78
CA ILE A 25 13.36 13.03 5.55
C ILE A 25 13.64 12.28 6.87
N PRO A 26 13.86 10.95 6.82
CA PRO A 26 14.19 10.19 8.02
C PRO A 26 15.56 10.57 8.58
N MET A 27 15.68 10.53 9.91
CA MET A 27 16.93 10.88 10.62
C MET A 27 18.10 9.95 10.25
N THR A 28 17.81 8.68 10.02
CA THR A 28 18.77 7.66 9.59
C THR A 28 18.11 6.72 8.58
N LEU A 29 18.84 5.70 8.16
CA LEU A 29 18.33 4.71 7.24
C LEU A 29 18.13 3.35 7.90
N LEU A 30 17.16 2.62 7.36
CA LEU A 30 17.04 1.19 7.67
C LEU A 30 18.16 0.44 6.96
N ASN A 31 18.86 -0.42 7.69
CA ASN A 31 19.89 -1.30 7.13
C ASN A 31 19.28 -2.33 6.18
N SER A 32 18.07 -2.80 6.47
CA SER A 32 17.34 -3.76 5.62
C SER A 32 15.83 -3.66 5.84
N VAL A 33 15.07 -4.01 4.81
CA VAL A 33 13.61 -4.13 4.84
C VAL A 33 13.28 -5.54 4.38
N PHE A 34 12.34 -6.20 5.05
CA PHE A 34 11.81 -7.52 4.70
C PHE A 34 10.36 -7.35 4.25
N VAL A 35 10.01 -7.69 3.01
CA VAL A 35 8.63 -7.57 2.48
C VAL A 35 7.94 -8.92 2.54
N SER A 36 6.70 -8.95 3.04
CA SER A 36 5.86 -10.15 3.01
C SER A 36 4.91 -10.15 1.83
N ARG A 37 4.55 -11.37 1.42
CA ARG A 37 3.36 -11.64 0.63
C ARG A 37 2.10 -11.33 1.45
N THR A 38 0.99 -11.08 0.75
CA THR A 38 -0.34 -11.01 1.38
C THR A 38 -0.76 -12.32 2.06
N ASP A 39 -0.16 -13.46 1.69
CA ASP A 39 -0.38 -14.76 2.34
C ASP A 39 0.43 -14.98 3.65
N GLY A 40 1.23 -13.98 4.06
CA GLY A 40 1.99 -14.00 5.31
C GLY A 40 3.44 -14.51 5.20
N THR A 41 3.90 -14.95 4.03
CA THR A 41 5.31 -15.39 3.88
C THR A 41 6.27 -14.22 3.63
N ALA A 42 7.26 -14.04 4.51
CA ALA A 42 8.24 -12.94 4.47
C ALA A 42 9.44 -13.26 3.55
N ARG A 43 10.01 -12.23 2.90
CA ARG A 43 11.26 -12.30 2.14
C ARG A 43 12.13 -11.08 2.38
N THR A 44 13.43 -11.23 2.19
CA THR A 44 14.41 -10.14 2.24
C THR A 44 14.53 -9.45 0.87
N PRO A 45 14.01 -8.23 0.67
CA PRO A 45 14.40 -7.43 -0.46
C PRO A 45 15.74 -6.71 -0.25
N GLY A 46 16.58 -6.76 -1.29
CA GLY A 46 17.59 -5.75 -1.56
C GLY A 46 17.00 -4.56 -2.33
N GLU A 47 17.87 -3.64 -2.77
CA GLU A 47 17.49 -2.36 -3.42
C GLU A 47 16.62 -2.52 -4.68
N GLU A 48 16.82 -3.63 -5.39
CA GLU A 48 15.94 -4.09 -6.45
C GLU A 48 15.82 -5.62 -6.34
N VAL A 49 14.60 -6.12 -6.15
CA VAL A 49 14.35 -7.57 -6.13
C VAL A 49 13.37 -7.97 -7.23
N SER A 50 13.85 -8.86 -8.09
CA SER A 50 13.03 -9.56 -9.07
C SER A 50 12.48 -10.85 -8.48
N LEU A 51 11.18 -10.88 -8.21
CA LEU A 51 10.44 -12.05 -7.72
C LEU A 51 9.72 -12.78 -8.86
N MET A 52 10.14 -12.54 -10.10
CA MET A 52 9.59 -13.11 -11.32
C MET A 52 9.52 -14.64 -11.33
N GLY A 53 10.41 -15.32 -10.60
CA GLY A 53 10.40 -16.78 -10.46
C GLY A 53 9.22 -17.34 -9.65
N ASN A 54 8.52 -16.52 -8.86
CA ASN A 54 7.45 -16.95 -7.99
C ASN A 54 6.09 -16.44 -8.48
N LYS A 55 5.29 -17.33 -9.09
CA LYS A 55 3.97 -17.01 -9.65
C LYS A 55 2.93 -16.64 -8.59
N GLU A 56 3.18 -16.93 -7.32
CA GLU A 56 2.24 -16.69 -6.24
C GLU A 56 2.62 -15.48 -5.36
N PHE A 57 3.71 -14.77 -5.68
CA PHE A 57 4.09 -13.57 -4.94
C PHE A 57 3.28 -12.37 -5.42
N THR A 58 2.37 -11.91 -4.57
CA THR A 58 1.71 -10.60 -4.69
C THR A 58 2.39 -9.61 -3.77
N PHE A 59 2.54 -8.35 -4.24
CA PHE A 59 2.99 -7.25 -3.39
C PHE A 59 2.22 -7.23 -2.06
N GLY A 60 2.91 -6.86 -1.00
CA GLY A 60 2.34 -6.88 0.35
C GLY A 60 3.07 -5.94 1.29
N SER A 61 2.68 -6.01 2.57
CA SER A 61 3.25 -5.20 3.65
C SER A 61 4.72 -5.53 3.93
N VAL A 62 5.39 -4.68 4.70
CA VAL A 62 6.67 -5.02 5.30
C VAL A 62 6.45 -6.04 6.44
N ALA A 63 7.26 -7.10 6.44
CA ALA A 63 7.27 -8.17 7.42
C ALA A 63 8.21 -7.88 8.59
N SER A 64 9.32 -7.20 8.33
CA SER A 64 10.24 -6.73 9.35
C SER A 64 11.16 -5.66 8.79
N VAL A 65 11.75 -4.87 9.69
CA VAL A 65 12.78 -3.89 9.35
C VAL A 65 13.98 -4.07 10.26
N GLN A 66 15.16 -3.76 9.73
CA GLN A 66 16.39 -3.74 10.49
C GLN A 66 16.93 -2.32 10.56
N PHE A 67 17.09 -1.79 11.77
CA PHE A 67 17.70 -0.49 12.02
C PHE A 67 19.22 -0.56 11.84
N ASP A 68 19.83 0.57 11.50
CA ASP A 68 21.28 0.71 11.57
C ASP A 68 21.77 0.45 13.01
N TYR A 69 22.90 -0.24 13.16
CA TYR A 69 23.43 -0.65 14.45
C TYR A 69 23.79 0.55 15.36
N GLN A 70 24.03 1.73 14.79
CA GLN A 70 24.30 2.97 15.52
C GLN A 70 23.02 3.70 15.93
N PHE A 71 21.87 3.31 15.37
CA PHE A 71 20.58 3.98 15.56
C PHE A 71 19.45 2.99 15.86
N VAL A 72 19.67 2.11 16.84
CA VAL A 72 18.63 1.21 17.35
C VAL A 72 17.68 1.99 18.26
N PRO A 73 16.35 1.97 18.03
CA PRO A 73 15.41 2.63 18.92
C PRO A 73 15.48 2.03 20.32
N GLY A 74 15.63 2.87 21.35
CA GLY A 74 15.66 2.41 22.74
C GLY A 74 14.34 1.77 23.19
N GLN A 75 14.37 1.06 24.31
CA GLN A 75 13.18 0.47 24.93
C GLN A 75 12.17 1.54 25.36
N GLY A 76 10.88 1.16 25.37
CA GLY A 76 9.77 2.02 25.79
C GLY A 76 9.12 2.80 24.65
N GLY A 77 7.84 3.14 24.84
CA GLY A 77 7.00 3.70 23.81
C GLY A 77 6.66 2.69 22.71
N TYR A 78 6.30 3.20 21.54
CA TYR A 78 5.78 2.43 20.41
C TYR A 78 6.49 2.79 19.11
N LEU A 79 6.69 1.78 18.27
CA LEU A 79 7.20 1.87 16.91
C LEU A 79 6.05 1.67 15.92
N HIS A 80 6.13 2.42 14.84
CA HIS A 80 5.19 2.37 13.73
C HIS A 80 5.97 2.33 12.42
N VAL A 81 5.47 1.58 11.44
CA VAL A 81 6.08 1.48 10.12
C VAL A 81 5.04 1.78 9.07
N LEU A 82 5.20 2.92 8.41
CA LEU A 82 4.42 3.33 7.25
C LEU A 82 5.15 2.88 5.99
N THR A 83 4.43 2.17 5.13
CA THR A 83 4.90 1.76 3.81
C THR A 83 3.99 2.39 2.76
N ALA A 84 4.55 3.24 1.91
CA ALA A 84 3.89 3.71 0.71
C ALA A 84 4.39 2.94 -0.51
N ILE A 85 3.47 2.50 -1.36
CA ILE A 85 3.75 1.89 -2.65
C ILE A 85 3.30 2.87 -3.73
N GLU A 86 4.19 3.16 -4.68
CA GLU A 86 3.97 4.14 -5.74
C GLU A 86 3.53 5.52 -5.21
N PRO A 87 4.23 6.14 -4.23
CA PRO A 87 3.77 7.41 -3.64
C PRO A 87 3.68 8.58 -4.64
N LYS A 88 4.37 8.48 -5.79
CA LYS A 88 4.39 9.49 -6.85
C LYS A 88 3.38 9.24 -7.97
N ASN A 89 2.84 8.03 -8.06
CA ASN A 89 2.04 7.57 -9.19
C ASN A 89 0.69 7.06 -8.68
N MET A 90 -0.34 7.10 -9.54
CA MET A 90 -1.62 6.50 -9.24
C MET A 90 -1.81 5.23 -10.09
N PRO A 91 -2.36 4.14 -9.51
CA PRO A 91 -2.76 3.99 -8.11
C PRO A 91 -1.57 3.90 -7.15
N SER A 92 -1.78 4.37 -5.91
CA SER A 92 -0.86 4.23 -4.78
C SER A 92 -1.48 3.38 -3.67
N ALA A 93 -0.67 2.90 -2.73
CA ALA A 93 -1.17 2.20 -1.54
C ALA A 93 -0.38 2.59 -0.30
N LEU A 94 -1.06 2.63 0.85
CA LEU A 94 -0.45 2.85 2.16
C LEU A 94 -0.75 1.69 3.10
N PHE A 95 0.29 1.23 3.79
CA PHE A 95 0.21 0.25 4.86
C PHE A 95 0.84 0.86 6.09
N LEU A 96 0.10 0.92 7.19
CA LEU A 96 0.62 1.38 8.48
C LEU A 96 0.54 0.22 9.47
N VAL A 97 1.71 -0.31 9.84
CA VAL A 97 1.82 -1.16 11.04
C VAL A 97 2.07 -0.24 12.22
N TYR A 98 1.23 -0.31 13.25
CA TYR A 98 1.27 0.66 14.35
C TYR A 98 1.17 0.00 15.72
N ASN A 99 1.57 0.76 16.74
CA ASN A 99 1.56 0.38 18.16
C ASN A 99 2.42 -0.85 18.51
N VAL A 100 3.54 -1.06 17.80
CA VAL A 100 4.45 -2.17 18.13
C VAL A 100 5.34 -1.73 19.30
N PRO A 101 5.33 -2.41 20.46
CA PRO A 101 6.15 -1.99 21.59
C PRO A 101 7.64 -1.96 21.26
N SER A 102 8.34 -0.87 21.59
CA SER A 102 9.78 -0.78 21.34
C SER A 102 10.56 -1.62 22.36
N GLN A 103 11.23 -2.67 21.90
CA GLN A 103 11.98 -3.61 22.74
C GLN A 103 13.50 -3.35 22.78
N GLY A 104 14.00 -2.31 22.11
CA GLY A 104 15.45 -2.06 22.05
C GLY A 104 16.18 -2.98 21.07
N ASN A 105 15.46 -3.65 20.16
CA ASN A 105 16.02 -4.61 19.24
C ASN A 105 16.37 -3.95 17.90
N GLN A 106 17.50 -4.35 17.31
CA GLN A 106 17.89 -3.88 15.98
C GLN A 106 16.92 -4.33 14.90
N MET A 107 16.34 -5.52 15.06
CA MET A 107 15.33 -6.05 14.15
C MET A 107 13.95 -5.91 14.79
N LEU A 108 13.04 -5.29 14.04
CA LEU A 108 11.63 -5.15 14.42
C LEU A 108 10.81 -6.12 13.58
N ASP A 109 10.24 -7.12 14.24
CA ASP A 109 9.28 -8.03 13.64
C ASP A 109 7.91 -7.35 13.53
N LEU A 110 7.35 -7.35 12.32
CA LEU A 110 6.06 -6.78 11.98
C LEU A 110 5.11 -7.87 11.47
N SER A 111 5.45 -9.15 11.64
CA SER A 111 4.62 -10.26 11.17
C SER A 111 3.40 -10.50 12.06
N TYR A 112 2.37 -11.14 11.50
CA TYR A 112 1.20 -11.58 12.26
C TYR A 112 1.56 -12.68 13.27
N PRO A 113 0.83 -12.82 14.40
CA PRO A 113 -0.40 -12.11 14.77
C PRO A 113 -0.17 -10.81 15.57
N ASN A 114 1.07 -10.48 15.90
CA ASN A 114 1.40 -9.49 16.92
C ASN A 114 1.36 -8.02 16.44
N ARG A 115 0.68 -7.74 15.32
CA ARG A 115 0.64 -6.39 14.72
C ARG A 115 -0.76 -5.86 14.52
N GLN A 116 -0.92 -4.56 14.74
CA GLN A 116 -2.07 -3.80 14.24
C GLN A 116 -1.71 -3.25 12.85
N LEU A 117 -2.62 -3.36 11.89
CA LEU A 117 -2.39 -2.96 10.50
C LEU A 117 -3.58 -2.14 9.99
N ALA A 118 -3.31 -0.95 9.49
CA ALA A 118 -4.24 -0.17 8.67
C ALA A 118 -3.77 -0.15 7.22
N VAL A 119 -4.69 -0.28 6.27
CA VAL A 119 -4.38 -0.38 4.83
C VAL A 119 -5.38 0.41 4.00
N VAL A 120 -4.86 1.14 3.01
CA VAL A 120 -5.64 1.69 1.90
C VAL A 120 -4.92 1.36 0.59
N VAL A 121 -5.67 0.90 -0.40
CA VAL A 121 -5.17 0.62 -1.75
C VAL A 121 -6.00 1.43 -2.72
N GLY A 122 -5.35 2.20 -3.59
CA GLY A 122 -6.02 2.96 -4.65
C GLY A 122 -6.87 2.05 -5.54
N ASN A 123 -8.02 2.56 -5.96
CA ASN A 123 -9.00 1.80 -6.75
C ASN A 123 -8.81 1.95 -8.26
N GLU A 124 -7.82 2.73 -8.69
CA GLU A 124 -7.53 2.93 -10.11
C GLU A 124 -6.91 1.67 -10.73
N THR A 125 -7.30 1.37 -11.97
CA THR A 125 -6.85 0.17 -12.66
C THR A 125 -5.56 0.40 -13.43
N ILE A 126 -4.63 -0.56 -13.37
CA ILE A 126 -3.42 -0.56 -14.20
C ILE A 126 -3.54 -1.55 -15.39
N PRO A 127 -2.79 -1.35 -16.48
CA PRO A 127 -2.74 -2.32 -17.58
C PRO A 127 -2.26 -3.70 -17.13
N SER A 128 -2.72 -4.74 -17.82
CA SER A 128 -2.14 -6.08 -17.70
C SER A 128 -0.69 -6.06 -18.18
N SER A 129 0.20 -6.74 -17.45
CA SER A 129 1.63 -6.84 -17.77
C SER A 129 2.17 -8.19 -17.29
N GLU A 130 3.22 -8.69 -17.96
CA GLU A 130 3.96 -9.89 -17.53
C GLU A 130 4.69 -9.69 -16.20
N SER A 131 5.00 -8.42 -15.87
CA SER A 131 5.65 -8.03 -14.63
C SER A 131 5.28 -6.61 -14.24
N TYR A 132 5.19 -6.38 -12.94
CA TYR A 132 5.01 -5.08 -12.32
C TYR A 132 6.27 -4.73 -11.54
N ARG A 133 6.78 -3.52 -11.71
CA ARG A 133 7.88 -2.95 -10.92
C ARG A 133 7.32 -1.78 -10.16
N VAL A 134 7.41 -1.80 -8.84
CA VAL A 134 6.86 -0.74 -7.99
C VAL A 134 7.87 -0.17 -7.00
N GLN A 135 7.76 1.13 -6.73
CA GLN A 135 8.55 1.81 -5.71
C GLN A 135 7.91 1.65 -4.33
N TYR A 136 8.67 1.19 -3.36
CA TYR A 136 8.33 1.17 -1.95
C TYR A 136 9.10 2.28 -1.23
N VAL A 137 8.39 3.03 -0.39
CA VAL A 137 8.96 3.94 0.60
C VAL A 137 8.54 3.44 1.97
N VAL A 138 9.52 3.07 2.79
CA VAL A 138 9.30 2.54 4.14
C VAL A 138 9.85 3.53 5.15
N MET A 139 9.03 3.93 6.11
CA MET A 139 9.41 4.88 7.15
C MET A 139 9.01 4.33 8.52
N ALA A 140 9.96 4.34 9.44
CA ALA A 140 9.76 3.99 10.84
C ALA A 140 9.61 5.26 11.68
N TYR A 141 8.65 5.24 12.59
CA TYR A 141 8.32 6.32 13.51
C TYR A 141 8.35 5.80 14.94
N ARG A 142 8.54 6.72 15.89
CA ARG A 142 8.48 6.41 17.31
C ARG A 142 7.57 7.40 18.02
N THR A 143 6.72 6.88 18.90
CA THR A 143 5.86 7.68 19.78
C THR A 143 5.96 7.19 21.21
N GLU A 144 5.66 8.06 22.17
CA GLU A 144 5.54 7.68 23.59
C GLU A 144 4.19 7.00 23.88
N ASN A 145 3.13 7.44 23.18
CA ASN A 145 1.77 6.94 23.34
C ASN A 145 1.32 6.14 22.12
N VAL A 146 0.32 5.28 22.31
CA VAL A 146 -0.32 4.56 21.20
C VAL A 146 -1.05 5.52 20.26
N ILE A 147 -1.00 5.22 18.96
CA ILE A 147 -1.85 5.85 17.95
C ILE A 147 -3.24 5.22 17.99
N GLN A 148 -4.27 6.05 18.04
CA GLN A 148 -5.66 5.60 18.09
C GLN A 148 -6.18 5.39 16.67
N ASN A 149 -6.58 4.13 16.36
CA ASN A 149 -7.23 3.67 15.12
C ASN A 149 -7.04 4.59 13.88
N PRO A 150 -5.90 4.52 13.19
CA PRO A 150 -5.59 5.40 12.07
C PRO A 150 -6.38 5.06 10.79
N MET A 151 -7.22 4.02 10.78
CA MET A 151 -7.86 3.50 9.57
C MET A 151 -8.73 4.53 8.85
N ALA A 152 -9.54 5.30 9.58
CA ALA A 152 -10.42 6.31 8.96
C ALA A 152 -9.62 7.38 8.21
N GLU A 153 -8.56 7.88 8.87
CA GLU A 153 -7.67 8.89 8.28
C GLU A 153 -6.86 8.32 7.11
N LEU A 154 -6.48 7.04 7.18
CA LEU A 154 -5.83 6.35 6.07
C LEU A 154 -6.77 6.22 4.86
N LEU A 155 -8.04 5.88 5.07
CA LEU A 155 -9.04 5.82 4.00
C LEU A 155 -9.31 7.21 3.40
N ASP A 156 -9.40 8.24 4.24
CA ASP A 156 -9.62 9.63 3.81
C ASP A 156 -8.45 10.18 2.98
N SER A 157 -7.23 9.69 3.22
CA SER A 157 -6.05 10.01 2.41
C SER A 157 -6.14 9.48 0.96
N LYS A 158 -6.99 8.46 0.71
CA LYS A 158 -7.15 7.80 -0.60
C LYS A 158 -5.84 7.28 -1.19
N GLY A 159 -4.86 6.94 -0.34
CA GLY A 159 -3.54 6.49 -0.77
C GLY A 159 -2.50 7.60 -0.94
N ASP A 160 -2.87 8.87 -0.76
CA ASP A 160 -1.92 9.99 -0.78
C ASP A 160 -1.18 10.08 0.56
N ILE A 161 0.09 9.68 0.56
CA ILE A 161 0.94 9.74 1.75
C ILE A 161 1.16 11.17 2.25
N SER A 162 1.20 12.17 1.37
CA SER A 162 1.35 13.56 1.81
C SER A 162 0.11 13.99 2.56
N ALA A 163 -1.07 13.70 2.02
CA ALA A 163 -2.33 14.03 2.68
C ALA A 163 -2.43 13.39 4.07
N LEU A 164 -2.02 12.12 4.21
CA LEU A 164 -1.94 11.45 5.50
C LEU A 164 -0.96 12.18 6.44
N LEU A 165 0.27 12.43 6.01
CA LEU A 165 1.31 12.95 6.90
C LEU A 165 1.11 14.42 7.29
N THR A 166 0.44 15.23 6.46
CA THR A 166 0.26 16.67 6.73
C THR A 166 -1.10 17.02 7.32
N ASN A 167 -2.18 16.34 6.91
CA ASN A 167 -3.55 16.79 7.20
C ASN A 167 -4.24 15.96 8.28
N SER A 168 -3.66 14.82 8.66
CA SER A 168 -4.26 13.89 9.60
C SER A 168 -3.71 14.05 11.03
N THR A 169 -4.52 13.74 12.03
CA THR A 169 -4.11 13.58 13.42
C THR A 169 -3.06 12.47 13.54
N CYS A 170 -3.24 11.35 12.85
CA CYS A 170 -2.26 10.27 12.81
C CYS A 170 -0.87 10.76 12.36
N GLY A 171 -0.80 11.55 11.28
CA GLY A 171 0.44 12.14 10.77
C GLY A 171 1.12 13.07 11.78
N ARG A 172 0.33 13.86 12.53
CA ARG A 172 0.84 14.72 13.61
C ARG A 172 1.37 13.91 14.79
N GLU A 173 0.69 12.83 15.17
CA GLU A 173 1.11 11.95 16.27
C GLU A 173 2.38 11.16 15.92
N LEU A 174 2.50 10.70 14.67
CA LEU A 174 3.70 10.00 14.18
C LEU A 174 4.96 10.88 14.26
N GLY A 175 4.82 12.18 14.00
CA GLY A 175 5.93 13.12 14.01
C GLY A 175 6.99 12.83 12.93
N PRO A 176 8.25 13.24 13.13
CA PRO A 176 9.32 12.98 12.17
C PRO A 176 9.69 11.48 12.12
N PRO A 177 9.99 10.93 10.93
CA PRO A 177 10.47 9.56 10.81
C PRO A 177 11.88 9.40 11.41
N ILE A 178 12.07 8.37 12.23
CA ILE A 178 13.36 8.08 12.87
C ILE A 178 14.29 7.31 11.94
N ALA A 179 13.74 6.52 11.02
CA ALA A 179 14.50 5.78 10.03
C ALA A 179 13.65 5.57 8.77
N GLY A 180 14.29 5.37 7.61
CA GLY A 180 13.55 5.02 6.40
C GLY A 180 14.39 4.35 5.33
N SER A 181 13.74 3.88 4.28
CA SER A 181 14.37 3.30 3.10
C SER A 181 13.45 3.43 1.88
N VAL A 182 14.05 3.40 0.69
CA VAL A 182 13.35 3.38 -0.60
C VAL A 182 13.87 2.17 -1.37
N LEU A 183 12.99 1.36 -1.94
CA LEU A 183 13.39 0.16 -2.69
C LEU A 183 12.43 -0.10 -3.85
N TRP A 184 12.91 -0.82 -4.87
CA TRP A 184 12.10 -1.26 -5.99
C TRP A 184 11.82 -2.75 -5.90
N VAL A 185 10.56 -3.13 -6.06
CA VAL A 185 10.14 -4.54 -6.04
C VAL A 185 9.50 -4.88 -7.37
N THR A 186 9.99 -5.94 -8.01
CA THR A 186 9.43 -6.47 -9.26
C THR A 186 8.76 -7.81 -9.03
N ALA A 187 7.50 -7.96 -9.41
CA ALA A 187 6.70 -9.16 -9.21
C ALA A 187 5.78 -9.45 -10.41
N ARG A 188 5.27 -10.68 -10.50
CA ARG A 188 4.30 -11.09 -11.54
C ARG A 188 2.87 -10.64 -11.28
N SER A 189 2.52 -10.37 -10.03
CA SER A 189 1.20 -9.88 -9.65
C SER A 189 1.32 -8.56 -8.89
N THR A 190 0.19 -7.86 -8.82
CA THR A 190 0.08 -6.54 -8.18
C THR A 190 -1.04 -6.53 -7.14
N ILE A 191 -0.97 -5.59 -6.19
CA ILE A 191 -2.09 -5.27 -5.29
C ILE A 191 -3.13 -4.37 -5.95
N PHE A 192 -2.76 -3.70 -7.04
CA PHE A 192 -3.63 -2.77 -7.73
C PHE A 192 -4.62 -3.49 -8.65
N PRO A 193 -5.85 -2.98 -8.79
CA PRO A 193 -6.80 -3.52 -9.75
C PRO A 193 -6.21 -3.56 -11.17
N ILE A 194 -6.39 -4.68 -11.88
CA ILE A 194 -5.98 -4.79 -13.28
C ILE A 194 -7.18 -4.42 -14.16
N LYS A 195 -6.94 -3.58 -15.18
CA LYS A 195 -7.98 -3.19 -16.14
C LYS A 195 -8.56 -4.44 -16.79
N PRO A 196 -9.90 -4.63 -16.78
CA PRO A 196 -10.52 -5.74 -17.48
C PRO A 196 -10.15 -5.67 -18.96
N GLU A 197 -9.71 -6.80 -19.50
CA GLU A 197 -9.51 -6.92 -20.94
C GLU A 197 -10.89 -6.84 -21.59
N LEU A 198 -11.16 -5.73 -22.30
CA LEU A 198 -12.38 -5.65 -23.09
C LEU A 198 -12.30 -6.76 -24.13
N PRO A 199 -13.32 -7.64 -24.23
CA PRO A 199 -13.32 -8.64 -25.28
C PRO A 199 -13.21 -7.89 -26.60
N THR A 200 -12.10 -8.09 -27.31
CA THR A 200 -11.95 -7.61 -28.67
C THR A 200 -13.16 -8.14 -29.43
N PRO A 201 -14.01 -7.28 -30.03
CA PRO A 201 -15.09 -7.77 -30.86
C PRO A 201 -14.45 -8.67 -31.90
N SER A 202 -14.81 -9.95 -31.87
CA SER A 202 -14.35 -10.86 -32.92
C SER A 202 -14.79 -10.24 -34.25
N PRO A 203 -13.89 -10.04 -35.23
CA PRO A 203 -14.29 -9.55 -36.54
C PRO A 203 -15.30 -10.48 -37.24
N TRP A 204 -15.54 -11.68 -36.66
CA TRP A 204 -16.44 -12.71 -37.17
C TRP A 204 -17.76 -12.85 -36.39
N LYS A 205 -18.01 -12.06 -35.34
CA LYS A 205 -19.32 -12.01 -34.68
C LYS A 205 -20.12 -10.85 -35.23
N ALA A 206 -21.03 -11.15 -36.16
CA ALA A 206 -22.03 -10.19 -36.62
C ALA A 206 -22.77 -9.58 -35.43
N ALA A 207 -22.98 -8.26 -35.48
CA ALA A 207 -23.76 -7.54 -34.47
C ALA A 207 -25.14 -8.23 -34.29
N PRO A 208 -25.63 -8.41 -33.05
CA PRO A 208 -26.98 -8.91 -32.85
C PRO A 208 -27.95 -7.92 -33.51
N GLN A 209 -28.78 -8.40 -34.43
CA GLN A 209 -29.89 -7.59 -34.94
C GLN A 209 -30.80 -7.26 -33.75
N HIS A 210 -30.99 -5.96 -33.49
CA HIS A 210 -31.98 -5.47 -32.55
C HIS A 210 -33.38 -5.90 -33.04
N THR A 211 -33.91 -7.00 -32.52
CA THR A 211 -35.35 -7.23 -32.53
C THR A 211 -35.95 -6.41 -31.39
N SER A 212 -36.52 -5.27 -31.75
CA SER A 212 -37.34 -4.49 -30.82
C SER A 212 -38.61 -5.29 -30.51
N ALA A 213 -38.66 -5.94 -29.35
CA ALA A 213 -39.88 -6.52 -28.83
C ALA A 213 -40.78 -5.39 -28.32
N VAL A 214 -41.89 -5.14 -29.03
CA VAL A 214 -42.94 -4.23 -28.56
C VAL A 214 -43.74 -4.96 -27.49
N THR A 215 -43.56 -4.57 -26.23
CA THR A 215 -44.33 -5.12 -25.10
C THR A 215 -45.70 -4.43 -25.05
N PHE A 216 -46.78 -5.13 -25.39
CA PHE A 216 -48.14 -4.67 -25.12
C PHE A 216 -48.46 -4.90 -23.63
N THR A 217 -48.77 -3.82 -22.91
CA THR A 217 -49.27 -3.92 -21.53
C THR A 217 -50.81 -3.89 -21.60
N VAL A 218 -51.45 -4.99 -21.23
CA VAL A 218 -52.91 -5.04 -21.05
C VAL A 218 -53.24 -4.54 -19.65
N ILE A 219 -53.93 -3.40 -19.55
CA ILE A 219 -54.42 -2.88 -18.27
C ILE A 219 -55.84 -3.40 -18.07
N SER A 220 -56.02 -4.34 -17.13
CA SER A 220 -57.33 -4.79 -16.69
C SER A 220 -57.85 -3.87 -15.58
N VAL A 221 -58.93 -3.13 -15.85
CA VAL A 221 -59.63 -2.30 -14.86
C VAL A 221 -60.65 -3.16 -14.12
N ALA A 222 -60.46 -3.35 -12.81
CA ALA A 222 -61.46 -3.95 -11.95
C ALA A 222 -62.44 -2.87 -11.47
N ILE A 223 -63.71 -2.99 -11.85
CA ILE A 223 -64.81 -2.14 -11.36
C ILE A 223 -65.34 -2.77 -10.07
N TYR A 224 -65.22 -2.06 -8.94
CA TYR A 224 -65.92 -2.41 -7.70
C TYR A 224 -67.33 -1.79 -7.74
N LEU A 225 -68.35 -2.64 -7.78
CA LEU A 225 -69.74 -2.26 -7.55
C LEU A 225 -70.01 -2.21 -6.04
N VAL A 226 -70.31 -1.02 -5.55
CA VAL A 226 -70.87 -0.78 -4.21
C VAL A 226 -72.34 -1.22 -4.23
N GLN A 227 -72.71 -2.18 -3.40
CA GLN A 227 -74.12 -2.48 -3.13
C GLN A 227 -74.64 -1.53 -2.04
N MET A 228 -75.71 -0.80 -2.36
CA MET A 228 -76.69 -0.27 -1.41
C MET A 228 -77.69 -1.36 -1.05
#